data_AF-A0AAD9KX89-F1
#
_entry.id   AF-A0AAD9KX89-F1
#
_cell.length_a   1.000
_cell.length_b   1.000
_cell.length_c   1.000
_cell.angle_alpha   90.00
_cell.angle_beta   90.00
_cell.angle_gamma   90.00
#
_symmetry.space_group_name_H-M   'P 1'
#
loop_
_entity.id
_entity.type
_entity.pdbx_description
1 polymer ?
#
loop_
_entity_poly.entity_id
_entity_poly.type
_entity_poly.pdbx_seq_one_letter_code
_entity_poly.pdbx_strand_id
1 'polypeptide(L)'
;MATCIVPATFRLLQVPLRNASSARFVIANAAKYHSCLTRAAVPSTVQGCNQQLRWRSTASCQENYSFQDDLDEHVKDVKDKTFDKITDPDRLKHFRMTQKVKPSIIEDPLLSVDMGTATEKDSDKIEGPLPHVIWTDEELKCVKVTHKPPEGIVDRLALYTIKMLRKSFDVISGFNRPVRDEKIWVNRITFLETVAGVPGMVAAMARHLMSLRRMRRDHGWIHTLLEEAENERIHLLTALQLKQPSLLFRGCVVAAQGGFVAFFATAYMISPHYCHRFVGYLEEEAVITYTKCLQDIEHGNLQHWKTMAAPEIARQYWELKPEATMQDVIMNIRADEAHHRIVNHTLGSLKPDDYNPYLPGH
;
A
#
# COMPACT_ATOMS: atom_id res chain seq x y z
N MET A 1 26.53 -52.39 28.73
CA MET A 1 26.23 -51.30 29.68
C MET A 1 25.18 -50.41 29.01
N ALA A 2 23.88 -50.75 28.97
CA ALA A 2 22.91 -50.81 30.06
C ALA A 2 22.89 -49.53 30.91
N THR A 3 21.99 -48.57 30.62
CA THR A 3 20.75 -48.35 31.41
C THR A 3 20.04 -47.04 30.99
N CYS A 4 18.78 -47.16 30.60
CA CYS A 4 17.77 -46.12 30.77
C CYS A 4 17.55 -45.84 32.26
N ILE A 5 17.20 -44.61 32.64
CA ILE A 5 16.22 -44.25 33.69
C ILE A 5 15.86 -42.76 33.54
N VAL A 6 14.56 -42.50 33.39
CA VAL A 6 13.87 -41.25 33.74
C VAL A 6 13.09 -41.56 35.01
N PRO A 7 12.96 -40.63 35.97
CA PRO A 7 11.62 -40.05 36.16
C PRO A 7 11.60 -38.54 36.46
N ALA A 8 10.42 -38.00 36.21
CA ALA A 8 10.00 -36.61 36.33
C ALA A 8 9.98 -36.06 37.76
N THR A 9 10.16 -34.74 37.89
CA THR A 9 9.43 -33.91 38.85
C THR A 9 9.09 -32.57 38.24
N PHE A 10 7.82 -32.41 37.88
CA PHE A 10 7.13 -31.15 37.60
C PHE A 10 7.03 -30.35 38.91
N ARG A 11 7.47 -29.09 38.93
CA ARG A 11 7.11 -28.12 39.97
C ARG A 11 6.22 -27.04 39.36
N LEU A 12 4.92 -27.21 39.56
CA LEU A 12 3.89 -26.20 39.35
C LEU A 12 4.07 -25.10 40.41
N LEU A 13 4.42 -23.89 39.99
CA LEU A 13 4.23 -22.70 40.81
C LEU A 13 2.77 -22.24 40.64
N GLN A 14 1.95 -22.62 41.62
CA GLN A 14 0.64 -22.04 41.86
C GLN A 14 0.82 -20.62 42.40
N VAL A 15 0.26 -19.63 41.70
CA VAL A 15 0.00 -18.29 42.25
C VAL A 15 -1.53 -18.15 42.36
N PRO A 16 -2.08 -17.73 43.51
CA PRO A 16 -3.49 -17.90 43.79
C PRO A 16 -4.38 -16.85 43.08
N LEU A 17 -5.49 -17.32 42.54
CA LEU A 17 -6.65 -16.51 42.16
C LEU A 17 -7.45 -16.11 43.42
N ARG A 18 -7.68 -14.81 43.62
CA ARG A 18 -8.83 -14.31 44.38
C ARG A 18 -9.49 -13.11 43.69
N ASN A 19 -10.67 -13.41 43.17
CA ASN A 19 -11.88 -12.63 42.88
C ASN A 19 -11.91 -11.10 43.03
N ALA A 20 -12.24 -10.48 41.89
CA ALA A 20 -13.48 -9.74 41.59
C ALA A 20 -13.71 -8.31 42.14
N SER A 21 -14.13 -7.48 41.18
CA SER A 21 -15.05 -6.33 41.31
C SER A 21 -14.44 -4.99 41.73
N SER A 22 -14.19 -4.11 40.76
CA SER A 22 -14.96 -2.86 40.60
C SER A 22 -14.35 -1.94 39.54
N ALA A 23 -15.25 -1.22 38.88
CA ALA A 23 -15.05 -0.37 37.74
C ALA A 23 -14.27 0.93 38.04
N ARG A 24 -13.89 1.60 36.94
CA ARG A 24 -13.44 3.00 36.79
C ARG A 24 -11.93 3.22 36.94
N PHE A 25 -11.25 3.41 35.80
CA PHE A 25 -10.60 4.67 35.42
C PHE A 25 -9.86 4.44 34.08
N VAL A 26 -10.49 4.87 32.99
CA VAL A 26 -9.86 5.13 31.69
C VAL A 26 -10.20 6.57 31.36
N ILE A 27 -9.27 7.25 30.68
CA ILE A 27 -9.23 8.65 30.22
C ILE A 27 -8.29 9.51 31.07
N ALA A 28 -7.01 9.53 30.66
CA ALA A 28 -6.16 10.71 30.64
C ALA A 28 -4.81 10.34 30.01
N ASN A 29 -4.66 10.53 28.70
CA ASN A 29 -3.36 10.85 28.05
C ASN A 29 -3.54 11.17 26.55
N ALA A 30 -4.37 12.17 26.27
CA ALA A 30 -4.44 12.81 24.95
C ALA A 30 -4.54 14.33 25.16
N ALA A 31 -3.53 14.91 25.81
CA ALA A 31 -3.37 16.37 25.93
C ALA A 31 -1.94 16.70 26.39
N LYS A 32 -0.95 16.46 25.54
CA LYS A 32 0.42 16.94 25.80
C LYS A 32 1.21 17.21 24.53
N TYR A 33 0.60 17.88 23.56
CA TYR A 33 1.30 18.55 22.46
C TYR A 33 0.53 19.82 22.09
N HIS A 34 0.65 20.86 22.92
CA HIS A 34 0.42 22.26 22.51
C HIS A 34 0.77 23.18 23.69
N SER A 35 2.01 23.70 23.71
CA SER A 35 2.36 25.00 24.32
C SER A 35 3.89 25.12 24.42
N CYS A 36 4.51 25.57 23.34
CA CYS A 36 5.70 26.40 23.49
C CYS A 36 5.85 27.16 22.19
N LEU A 37 5.44 28.43 22.18
CA LEU A 37 5.97 29.51 21.34
C LEU A 37 5.11 30.74 21.61
N THR A 38 5.51 31.55 22.60
CA THR A 38 5.28 33.01 22.61
C THR A 38 6.01 33.61 23.81
N ARG A 39 7.22 34.14 23.57
CA ARG A 39 7.70 35.42 24.10
C ARG A 39 9.17 35.63 23.75
N ALA A 40 9.43 36.54 22.82
CA ALA A 40 10.51 37.50 22.93
C ALA A 40 10.15 38.69 22.04
N ALA A 41 10.02 39.86 22.66
CA ALA A 41 9.80 41.15 22.03
C ALA A 41 11.08 41.97 22.19
N VAL A 42 11.62 42.54 21.11
CA VAL A 42 12.57 43.69 21.09
C VAL A 42 12.39 44.45 19.75
N PRO A 43 12.53 45.80 19.68
CA PRO A 43 11.77 46.64 18.75
C PRO A 43 12.56 47.26 17.58
N SER A 44 11.78 47.71 16.58
CA SER A 44 11.93 48.89 15.69
C SER A 44 13.32 49.33 15.20
N THR A 45 13.55 49.31 13.88
CA THR A 45 13.52 50.49 12.99
C THR A 45 14.11 50.16 11.61
N VAL A 46 13.43 50.63 10.55
CA VAL A 46 13.92 51.34 9.36
C VAL A 46 13.00 51.03 8.17
N GLN A 47 12.30 52.10 7.75
CA GLN A 47 11.44 52.19 6.56
C GLN A 47 12.26 52.09 5.27
N GLY A 48 11.67 51.48 4.23
CA GLY A 48 12.02 51.82 2.85
C GLY A 48 11.74 50.73 1.82
N CYS A 49 10.76 51.01 0.94
CA CYS A 49 10.63 50.52 -0.43
C CYS A 49 9.96 49.15 -0.72
N ASN A 50 8.64 49.22 -0.98
CA ASN A 50 7.89 48.61 -2.10
C ASN A 50 8.39 47.30 -2.74
N GLN A 51 7.86 46.17 -2.25
CA GLN A 51 7.17 45.13 -3.03
C GLN A 51 6.65 44.06 -2.05
N GLN A 52 5.39 44.16 -1.62
CA GLN A 52 4.76 43.10 -0.81
C GLN A 52 4.28 41.98 -1.73
N LEU A 53 5.20 41.07 -2.05
CA LEU A 53 4.89 39.66 -2.30
C LEU A 53 4.16 39.13 -1.07
N ARG A 54 2.85 38.95 -1.22
CA ARG A 54 1.99 38.41 -0.18
C ARG A 54 2.29 36.91 -0.04
N TRP A 55 3.22 36.58 0.84
CA TRP A 55 3.39 35.22 1.38
C TRP A 55 2.12 34.84 2.15
N ARG A 56 1.14 34.29 1.43
CA ARG A 56 -0.01 33.61 2.04
C ARG A 56 0.39 32.18 2.36
N SER A 57 0.66 31.99 3.64
CA SER A 57 0.42 30.78 4.45
C SER A 57 0.64 29.42 3.79
N THR A 58 1.69 28.76 4.26
CA THR A 58 1.99 27.32 4.23
C THR A 58 0.97 26.45 4.99
N ALA A 59 -0.32 26.79 4.96
CA ALA A 59 -1.38 26.10 5.70
C ALA A 59 -2.24 25.16 4.82
N SER A 60 -2.12 25.19 3.48
CA SER A 60 -3.03 24.44 2.61
C SER A 60 -2.57 23.02 2.22
N CYS A 61 -1.41 22.54 2.69
CA CYS A 61 -0.98 21.14 2.45
C CYS A 61 -1.31 20.21 3.65
N GLN A 62 -2.20 20.62 4.58
CA GLN A 62 -2.53 19.82 5.77
C GLN A 62 -4.02 19.60 6.04
N GLU A 63 -4.91 19.98 5.12
CA GLU A 63 -6.35 19.80 5.32
C GLU A 63 -6.97 19.12 4.09
N ASN A 64 -6.83 17.80 4.01
CA ASN A 64 -7.76 16.98 3.23
C ASN A 64 -9.06 16.89 4.04
N TYR A 65 -9.94 17.88 3.86
CA TYR A 65 -11.23 17.99 4.54
C TYR A 65 -12.22 16.87 4.16
N SER A 66 -11.99 16.11 3.08
CA SER A 66 -12.80 14.92 2.73
C SER A 66 -12.26 13.64 3.38
N PHE A 67 -10.95 13.43 3.36
CA PHE A 67 -10.33 12.20 3.84
C PHE A 67 -10.55 11.95 5.34
N GLN A 68 -10.39 12.98 6.17
CA GLN A 68 -10.53 12.82 7.61
C GLN A 68 -11.98 12.55 8.02
N ASP A 69 -12.93 13.21 7.36
CA ASP A 69 -14.36 13.05 7.64
C ASP A 69 -14.88 11.67 7.16
N ASP A 70 -14.47 11.20 5.98
CA ASP A 70 -14.81 9.87 5.46
C ASP A 70 -14.18 8.74 6.30
N LEU A 71 -12.92 8.93 6.71
CA LEU A 71 -12.22 8.03 7.63
C LEU A 71 -12.90 8.00 9.00
N ASP A 72 -13.29 9.16 9.53
CA ASP A 72 -13.94 9.29 10.84
C ASP A 72 -15.36 8.71 10.84
N GLU A 73 -16.12 8.84 9.75
CA GLU A 73 -17.43 8.19 9.56
C GLU A 73 -17.29 6.67 9.45
N HIS A 74 -16.32 6.17 8.67
CA HIS A 74 -16.05 4.74 8.59
C HIS A 74 -15.60 4.16 9.93
N VAL A 75 -14.71 4.86 10.64
CA VAL A 75 -14.27 4.49 12.00
C VAL A 75 -15.45 4.47 12.99
N LYS A 76 -16.48 5.28 12.77
CA LYS A 76 -17.71 5.28 13.59
C LYS A 76 -18.58 4.05 13.32
N ASP A 77 -18.83 3.71 12.05
CA ASP A 77 -19.57 2.49 11.67
C ASP A 77 -18.87 1.21 12.15
N VAL A 78 -17.53 1.21 12.09
CA VAL A 78 -16.66 0.18 12.65
C VAL A 78 -16.85 0.05 14.17
N LYS A 79 -16.90 1.17 14.91
CA LYS A 79 -17.11 1.16 16.37
C LYS A 79 -18.49 0.62 16.77
N ASP A 80 -19.50 0.82 15.93
CA ASP A 80 -20.87 0.39 16.19
C ASP A 80 -21.12 -1.10 15.89
N LYS A 81 -20.13 -1.85 15.38
CA LYS A 81 -20.15 -3.30 15.10
C LYS A 81 -21.33 -3.79 14.27
N THR A 82 -21.96 -2.89 13.51
CA THR A 82 -23.10 -3.18 12.64
C THR A 82 -22.72 -4.17 11.53
N PHE A 83 -21.46 -4.16 11.09
CA PHE A 83 -20.95 -5.01 10.01
C PHE A 83 -20.58 -6.45 10.43
N ASP A 84 -20.36 -6.72 11.73
CA ASP A 84 -19.90 -8.03 12.23
C ASP A 84 -20.98 -9.11 12.24
N LYS A 85 -22.25 -8.71 12.17
CA LYS A 85 -23.36 -9.67 12.20
C LYS A 85 -23.48 -10.31 10.83
N ILE A 86 -22.95 -11.53 10.69
CA ILE A 86 -23.41 -12.45 9.65
C ILE A 86 -24.92 -12.64 9.90
N THR A 87 -25.74 -12.21 8.95
CA THR A 87 -27.19 -12.35 9.05
C THR A 87 -27.51 -13.80 9.31
N ASP A 88 -28.24 -14.05 10.39
CA ASP A 88 -28.74 -15.38 10.74
C ASP A 88 -29.47 -15.98 9.52
N PRO A 89 -28.97 -17.09 8.94
CA PRO A 89 -29.52 -17.67 7.72
C PRO A 89 -30.99 -18.06 7.89
N ASP A 90 -31.45 -18.35 9.11
CA ASP A 90 -32.85 -18.67 9.39
C ASP A 90 -33.80 -17.48 9.21
N ARG A 91 -33.25 -16.26 9.13
CA ARG A 91 -33.97 -15.00 8.90
C ARG A 91 -33.96 -14.58 7.43
N LEU A 92 -33.23 -15.29 6.56
CA LEU A 92 -33.17 -15.01 5.14
C LEU A 92 -34.34 -15.67 4.40
N LYS A 93 -35.17 -14.86 3.74
CA LYS A 93 -36.40 -15.31 3.05
C LYS A 93 -36.14 -16.33 1.93
N HIS A 94 -34.93 -16.37 1.36
CA HIS A 94 -34.62 -17.16 0.17
C HIS A 94 -34.30 -18.64 0.43
N PHE A 95 -34.11 -19.08 1.68
CA PHE A 95 -33.92 -20.50 2.01
C PHE A 95 -35.22 -21.26 2.31
N ARG A 96 -36.38 -20.58 2.35
CA ARG A 96 -37.69 -21.20 2.63
C ARG A 96 -38.56 -21.46 1.41
N MET A 97 -38.11 -21.10 0.20
CA MET A 97 -38.90 -21.28 -1.01
C MET A 97 -38.34 -22.42 -1.87
N THR A 98 -38.77 -23.65 -1.62
CA THR A 98 -38.88 -24.65 -2.70
C THR A 98 -39.97 -24.16 -3.66
N GLN A 99 -39.62 -23.29 -4.60
CA GLN A 99 -40.50 -23.03 -5.73
C GLN A 99 -40.53 -24.28 -6.62
N LYS A 100 -41.69 -24.94 -6.66
CA LYS A 100 -42.03 -25.87 -7.73
C LYS A 100 -42.05 -25.09 -9.04
N VAL A 101 -40.98 -25.17 -9.83
CA VAL A 101 -40.95 -24.58 -11.17
C VAL A 101 -41.78 -25.47 -12.11
N LYS A 102 -42.85 -24.92 -12.68
CA LYS A 102 -43.53 -25.49 -13.86
C LYS A 102 -42.68 -25.15 -15.10
N PRO A 103 -42.53 -26.07 -16.07
CA PRO A 103 -41.74 -25.79 -17.26
C PRO A 103 -42.55 -24.88 -18.19
N SER A 104 -42.09 -23.63 -18.35
CA SER A 104 -42.50 -22.80 -19.47
C SER A 104 -41.25 -22.37 -20.23
N ILE A 105 -41.24 -22.78 -21.48
CA ILE A 105 -40.25 -22.51 -22.53
C ILE A 105 -39.93 -21.01 -22.59
N ILE A 106 -38.66 -20.67 -22.44
CA ILE A 106 -38.07 -19.45 -22.96
C ILE A 106 -36.83 -19.92 -23.73
N GLU A 107 -36.94 -19.92 -25.06
CA GLU A 107 -35.78 -19.91 -25.95
C GLU A 107 -35.13 -18.54 -25.79
N ASP A 108 -33.93 -18.49 -25.20
CA ASP A 108 -33.10 -17.29 -25.16
C ASP A 108 -32.00 -17.43 -26.24
N PRO A 109 -31.94 -16.53 -27.25
CA PRO A 109 -30.93 -16.60 -28.31
C PRO A 109 -29.52 -16.15 -27.89
N LEU A 110 -29.26 -15.86 -26.61
CA LEU A 110 -27.98 -15.28 -26.14
C LEU A 110 -26.86 -16.29 -25.82
N LEU A 111 -26.96 -17.52 -26.30
CA LEU A 111 -25.87 -18.50 -26.28
C LEU A 111 -25.03 -18.44 -27.57
N SER A 112 -24.48 -17.26 -27.84
CA SER A 112 -23.29 -17.13 -28.67
C SER A 112 -22.33 -16.17 -27.98
N VAL A 113 -21.66 -16.67 -26.93
CA VAL A 113 -20.38 -16.09 -26.51
C VAL A 113 -19.41 -16.38 -27.64
N ASP A 114 -19.30 -15.42 -28.54
CA ASP A 114 -18.26 -15.40 -29.56
C ASP A 114 -16.93 -15.30 -28.80
N MET A 115 -16.15 -16.39 -28.80
CA MET A 115 -14.77 -16.39 -28.32
C MET A 115 -13.94 -15.61 -29.34
N GLY A 116 -14.18 -14.30 -29.39
CA GLY A 116 -13.44 -13.37 -30.23
C GLY A 116 -11.97 -13.45 -29.87
N THR A 117 -11.14 -13.79 -30.85
CA THR A 117 -9.68 -13.69 -30.75
C THR A 117 -9.32 -12.25 -30.45
N ALA A 118 -8.78 -11.99 -29.25
CA ALA A 118 -8.30 -10.66 -28.84
C ALA A 118 -7.44 -10.06 -29.95
N THR A 119 -7.83 -8.91 -30.46
CA THR A 119 -7.03 -8.19 -31.44
C THR A 119 -5.88 -7.49 -30.73
N GLU A 120 -4.77 -7.22 -31.43
CA GLU A 120 -3.60 -6.52 -30.86
C GLU A 120 -3.97 -5.18 -30.17
N LYS A 121 -5.06 -4.54 -30.60
CA LYS A 121 -5.61 -3.30 -30.03
C LYS A 121 -6.40 -3.47 -28.72
N ASP A 122 -6.87 -4.68 -28.39
CA ASP A 122 -7.57 -4.94 -27.11
C ASP A 122 -6.58 -5.13 -25.96
N SER A 123 -5.29 -5.31 -26.25
CA SER A 123 -4.26 -5.57 -25.23
C SER A 123 -3.87 -4.36 -24.38
N ASP A 124 -4.29 -3.14 -24.76
CA ASP A 124 -3.95 -1.89 -24.08
C ASP A 124 -5.07 -1.34 -23.17
N LYS A 125 -6.25 -1.95 -23.14
CA LYS A 125 -7.36 -1.51 -22.27
C LYS A 125 -7.28 -2.18 -20.90
N ILE A 126 -7.36 -1.38 -19.85
CA ILE A 126 -7.53 -1.90 -18.49
C ILE A 126 -9.00 -2.29 -18.31
N GLU A 127 -9.29 -3.59 -18.33
CA GLU A 127 -10.64 -4.10 -18.05
C GLU A 127 -10.88 -4.14 -16.54
N GLY A 128 -11.71 -3.22 -16.03
CA GLY A 128 -12.26 -3.23 -14.67
C GLY A 128 -11.20 -3.25 -13.56
N PRO A 129 -10.35 -2.20 -13.45
CA PRO A 129 -9.40 -2.11 -12.34
C PRO A 129 -10.16 -2.10 -11.01
N LEU A 130 -9.52 -2.62 -9.98
CA LEU A 130 -9.97 -2.43 -8.60
C LEU A 130 -10.06 -0.91 -8.31
N PRO A 131 -10.93 -0.52 -7.37
CA PRO A 131 -10.99 0.86 -6.90
C PRO A 131 -9.59 1.33 -6.49
N HIS A 132 -9.18 2.49 -6.99
CA HIS A 132 -7.88 3.09 -6.70
C HIS A 132 -8.01 4.62 -6.70
N VAL A 133 -7.00 5.28 -6.15
CA VAL A 133 -7.02 6.73 -5.94
C VAL A 133 -6.70 7.45 -7.23
N ILE A 134 -7.49 8.49 -7.53
CA ILE A 134 -7.17 9.48 -8.54
C ILE A 134 -6.68 10.74 -7.82
N TRP A 135 -5.41 11.07 -8.03
CA TRP A 135 -4.74 12.15 -7.31
C TRP A 135 -5.02 13.52 -7.91
N THR A 136 -5.24 14.52 -7.06
CA THR A 136 -5.28 15.92 -7.48
C THR A 136 -3.88 16.50 -7.69
N ASP A 137 -3.77 17.54 -8.52
CA ASP A 137 -2.50 18.24 -8.77
C ASP A 137 -1.87 18.79 -7.48
N GLU A 138 -2.70 19.19 -6.50
CA GLU A 138 -2.28 19.65 -5.19
C GLU A 138 -1.66 18.52 -4.36
N GLU A 139 -2.32 17.36 -4.31
CA GLU A 139 -1.86 16.19 -3.56
C GLU A 139 -0.52 15.67 -4.11
N LEU A 140 -0.41 15.55 -5.44
CA LEU A 140 0.83 15.13 -6.11
C LEU A 140 2.03 16.02 -5.74
N LYS A 141 1.80 17.32 -5.56
CA LYS A 141 2.83 18.30 -5.17
C LYS A 141 3.14 18.27 -3.67
N CYS A 142 2.18 17.92 -2.82
CA CYS A 142 2.38 17.86 -1.38
C CYS A 142 3.09 16.56 -0.91
N VAL A 143 3.29 15.56 -1.78
CA VAL A 143 4.02 14.31 -1.44
C VAL A 143 5.44 14.62 -0.96
N LYS A 144 5.77 14.14 0.25
CA LYS A 144 7.08 14.33 0.90
C LYS A 144 7.77 12.99 1.19
N VAL A 145 9.10 13.02 1.13
CA VAL A 145 9.94 11.98 1.73
C VAL A 145 9.81 12.09 3.24
N THR A 146 9.30 11.05 3.88
CA THR A 146 9.16 10.94 5.33
C THR A 146 9.81 9.64 5.80
N HIS A 147 10.06 9.54 7.11
CA HIS A 147 10.63 8.35 7.73
C HIS A 147 9.91 8.06 9.03
N LYS A 148 9.41 6.83 9.22
CA LYS A 148 8.89 6.37 10.51
C LYS A 148 10.03 5.77 11.35
N PRO A 149 10.36 6.36 12.52
CA PRO A 149 11.37 5.77 13.41
C PRO A 149 10.98 4.33 13.83
N PRO A 150 11.93 3.37 13.82
CA PRO A 150 11.62 1.99 14.16
C PRO A 150 11.38 1.81 15.66
N GLU A 151 10.27 1.17 16.02
CA GLU A 151 9.88 0.92 17.40
C GLU A 151 10.09 -0.57 17.76
N GLY A 152 11.07 -0.84 18.63
CA GLY A 152 11.40 -2.20 19.06
C GLY A 152 12.32 -2.96 18.09
N ILE A 153 12.46 -4.27 18.33
CA ILE A 153 13.47 -5.09 17.63
C ILE A 153 12.98 -5.48 16.23
N VAL A 154 11.69 -5.76 16.07
CA VAL A 154 11.11 -6.21 14.79
C VAL A 154 11.17 -5.09 13.76
N ASP A 155 10.77 -3.87 14.12
CA ASP A 155 10.87 -2.71 13.23
C ASP A 155 12.33 -2.42 12.82
N ARG A 156 13.27 -2.52 13.76
CA ARG A 156 14.70 -2.33 13.46
C ARG A 156 15.22 -3.40 12.50
N LEU A 157 14.78 -4.64 12.66
CA LEU A 157 15.12 -5.72 11.75
C LEU A 157 14.54 -5.44 10.36
N ALA A 158 13.27 -5.05 10.24
CA ALA A 158 12.63 -4.70 8.98
C ALA A 158 13.38 -3.56 8.26
N LEU A 159 13.68 -2.47 8.96
CA LEU A 159 14.44 -1.34 8.44
C LEU A 159 15.83 -1.78 7.97
N TYR A 160 16.54 -2.55 8.80
CA TYR A 160 17.88 -3.04 8.46
C TYR A 160 17.86 -3.90 7.20
N THR A 161 16.90 -4.82 7.09
CA THR A 161 16.72 -5.67 5.91
C THR A 161 16.53 -4.83 4.65
N ILE A 162 15.62 -3.84 4.68
CA ILE A 162 15.39 -2.96 3.51
C ILE A 162 16.63 -2.16 3.14
N LYS A 163 17.34 -1.55 4.11
CA LYS A 163 18.58 -0.81 3.82
C LYS A 163 19.65 -1.71 3.23
N MET A 164 19.78 -2.95 3.71
CA MET A 164 20.69 -3.95 3.15
C MET A 164 20.30 -4.38 1.73
N LEU A 165 19.03 -4.65 1.49
CA LEU A 165 18.51 -5.04 0.17
C LEU A 165 18.70 -3.90 -0.84
N ARG A 166 18.32 -2.67 -0.47
CA ARG A 166 18.55 -1.48 -1.30
C ARG A 166 20.01 -1.32 -1.66
N LYS A 167 20.91 -1.35 -0.66
CA LYS A 167 22.35 -1.18 -0.90
C LYS A 167 22.89 -2.27 -1.85
N SER A 168 22.50 -3.52 -1.62
CA SER A 168 22.93 -4.65 -2.44
C SER A 168 22.41 -4.53 -3.87
N PHE A 169 21.12 -4.20 -4.04
CA PHE A 169 20.50 -4.02 -5.34
C PHE A 169 21.09 -2.84 -6.10
N ASP A 170 21.30 -1.69 -5.45
CA ASP A 170 21.86 -0.49 -6.09
C ASP A 170 23.31 -0.74 -6.56
N VAL A 171 24.07 -1.60 -5.85
CA VAL A 171 25.41 -2.06 -6.27
C VAL A 171 25.31 -3.01 -7.48
N ILE A 172 24.49 -4.07 -7.40
CA ILE A 172 24.40 -5.10 -8.44
C ILE A 172 23.82 -4.54 -9.75
N SER A 173 22.79 -3.69 -9.65
CA SER A 173 22.16 -3.05 -10.80
C SER A 173 22.99 -1.92 -11.41
N GLY A 174 24.01 -1.44 -10.69
CA GLY A 174 24.81 -0.29 -11.08
C GLY A 174 24.06 1.05 -10.97
N PHE A 175 23.01 1.12 -10.15
CA PHE A 175 22.23 2.34 -9.92
C PHE A 175 23.00 3.42 -9.15
N ASN A 176 24.09 3.05 -8.46
CA ASN A 176 24.98 3.97 -7.73
C ASN A 176 25.76 4.97 -8.60
N ARG A 177 25.58 4.94 -9.91
CA ARG A 177 26.28 5.85 -10.84
C ARG A 177 25.79 7.29 -10.65
N PRO A 178 26.68 8.29 -10.80
CA PRO A 178 26.30 9.71 -10.67
C PRO A 178 25.31 10.14 -11.76
N VAL A 179 25.46 9.58 -12.95
CA VAL A 179 24.59 9.84 -14.11
C VAL A 179 23.79 8.57 -14.39
N ARG A 180 22.47 8.71 -14.43
CA ARG A 180 21.49 7.64 -14.70
C ARG A 180 20.75 7.98 -15.99
N ASP A 181 20.81 7.08 -16.97
CA ASP A 181 20.09 7.21 -18.23
C ASP A 181 18.70 6.55 -18.13
N GLU A 182 17.88 6.75 -19.17
CA GLU A 182 16.55 6.14 -19.25
C GLU A 182 16.60 4.62 -19.14
N LYS A 183 17.61 3.98 -19.73
CA LYS A 183 17.77 2.53 -19.67
C LYS A 183 17.97 2.03 -18.23
N ILE A 184 18.77 2.70 -17.42
CA ILE A 184 18.98 2.36 -16.01
C ILE A 184 17.68 2.56 -15.23
N TRP A 185 16.96 3.65 -15.48
CA TRP A 185 15.71 3.96 -14.80
C TRP A 185 14.60 2.97 -15.12
N VAL A 186 14.33 2.73 -16.40
CA VAL A 186 13.30 1.78 -16.82
C VAL A 186 13.65 0.36 -16.35
N ASN A 187 14.90 -0.08 -16.50
CA ASN A 187 15.31 -1.40 -15.98
C ASN A 187 15.12 -1.52 -14.45
N ARG A 188 15.36 -0.45 -13.68
CA ARG A 188 15.16 -0.44 -12.23
C ARG A 188 13.68 -0.56 -11.89
N ILE A 189 12.85 0.32 -12.46
CA ILE A 189 11.40 0.36 -12.22
C ILE A 189 10.82 -1.00 -12.59
N THR A 190 11.03 -1.46 -13.83
CA THR A 190 10.53 -2.76 -14.30
C THR A 190 10.95 -3.92 -13.41
N PHE A 191 12.17 -3.92 -12.85
CA PHE A 191 12.58 -5.01 -11.97
C PHE A 191 11.89 -4.93 -10.60
N LEU A 192 11.89 -3.75 -9.98
CA LEU A 192 11.37 -3.59 -8.63
C LEU A 192 9.85 -3.76 -8.59
N GLU A 193 9.11 -3.30 -9.59
CA GLU A 193 7.64 -3.47 -9.63
C GLU A 193 7.20 -4.93 -9.83
N THR A 194 8.06 -5.78 -10.40
CA THR A 194 7.78 -7.23 -10.42
C THR A 194 7.86 -7.88 -9.03
N VAL A 195 8.53 -7.21 -8.09
CA VAL A 195 8.70 -7.66 -6.71
C VAL A 195 7.74 -6.92 -5.77
N ALA A 196 7.46 -5.64 -6.02
CA ALA A 196 6.56 -4.79 -5.22
C ALA A 196 5.10 -5.28 -5.27
N GLY A 197 4.64 -5.87 -6.38
CA GLY A 197 3.30 -6.49 -6.44
C GLY A 197 3.13 -7.81 -5.65
N VAL A 198 4.20 -8.36 -5.05
CA VAL A 198 4.14 -9.66 -4.34
C VAL A 198 3.61 -9.56 -2.91
N PRO A 199 4.09 -8.64 -2.05
CA PRO A 199 3.69 -8.54 -0.64
C PRO A 199 2.18 -8.45 -0.43
N GLY A 200 1.50 -7.50 -1.09
CA GLY A 200 0.06 -7.32 -0.99
C GLY A 200 -0.71 -8.59 -1.35
N MET A 201 -0.34 -9.24 -2.47
CA MET A 201 -0.96 -10.49 -2.92
C MET A 201 -0.80 -11.64 -1.91
N VAL A 202 0.42 -11.84 -1.39
CA VAL A 202 0.69 -12.90 -0.40
C VAL A 202 -0.02 -12.64 0.92
N ALA A 203 0.00 -11.39 1.40
CA ALA A 203 -0.67 -10.97 2.61
C ALA A 203 -2.20 -11.15 2.50
N ALA A 204 -2.79 -10.68 1.39
CA ALA A 204 -4.21 -10.84 1.08
C ALA A 204 -4.60 -12.32 1.02
N MET A 205 -3.83 -13.16 0.32
CA MET A 205 -4.09 -14.60 0.24
C MET A 205 -4.05 -15.26 1.62
N ALA A 206 -3.05 -14.94 2.46
CA ALA A 206 -2.92 -15.51 3.79
C ALA A 206 -4.11 -15.13 4.70
N ARG A 207 -4.53 -13.87 4.64
CA ARG A 207 -5.71 -13.35 5.37
C ARG A 207 -7.02 -13.92 4.84
N HIS A 208 -7.17 -14.03 3.53
CA HIS A 208 -8.32 -14.65 2.88
C HIS A 208 -8.52 -16.09 3.35
N LEU A 209 -7.47 -16.91 3.27
CA LEU A 209 -7.53 -18.28 3.77
C LEU A 209 -7.77 -18.33 5.29
N MET A 210 -7.35 -17.30 6.04
CA MET A 210 -7.59 -17.22 7.49
C MET A 210 -9.04 -16.95 7.82
N SER A 211 -9.64 -15.98 7.12
CA SER A 211 -11.06 -15.69 7.17
C SER A 211 -11.88 -16.94 6.85
N LEU A 212 -11.56 -17.61 5.73
CA LEU A 212 -12.23 -18.83 5.30
C LEU A 212 -12.13 -19.96 6.31
N ARG A 213 -10.93 -20.27 6.85
CA ARG A 213 -10.72 -21.39 7.78
C ARG A 213 -11.13 -21.11 9.22
N ARG A 214 -11.45 -19.87 9.57
CA ARG A 214 -12.01 -19.48 10.87
C ARG A 214 -13.49 -19.10 10.82
N MET A 215 -14.07 -18.98 9.62
CA MET A 215 -15.42 -18.50 9.37
C MET A 215 -15.67 -17.12 10.02
N ARG A 216 -14.73 -16.19 9.84
CA ARG A 216 -14.78 -14.84 10.43
C ARG A 216 -14.68 -13.76 9.37
N ARG A 217 -15.17 -12.56 9.68
CA ARG A 217 -14.90 -11.38 8.86
C ARG A 217 -13.41 -11.03 8.90
N ASP A 218 -12.92 -10.43 7.83
CA ASP A 218 -11.54 -9.99 7.71
C ASP A 218 -11.33 -8.53 8.14
N HIS A 219 -12.42 -7.76 8.21
CA HIS A 219 -12.44 -6.34 8.59
C HIS A 219 -11.72 -5.41 7.60
N GLY A 220 -11.79 -5.71 6.30
CA GLY A 220 -11.42 -4.77 5.22
C GLY A 220 -9.96 -4.83 4.77
N TRP A 221 -9.14 -5.76 5.25
CA TRP A 221 -7.72 -5.84 4.93
C TRP A 221 -7.46 -6.47 3.56
N ILE A 222 -8.19 -7.53 3.20
CA ILE A 222 -7.96 -8.30 1.97
C ILE A 222 -8.10 -7.40 0.73
N HIS A 223 -9.10 -6.52 0.70
CA HIS A 223 -9.34 -5.65 -0.46
C HIS A 223 -8.20 -4.65 -0.66
N THR A 224 -7.84 -3.88 0.36
CA THR A 224 -6.71 -2.93 0.31
C THR A 224 -5.40 -3.61 -0.11
N LEU A 225 -5.12 -4.82 0.38
CA LEU A 225 -3.89 -5.55 0.02
C LEU A 225 -3.90 -6.08 -1.41
N LEU A 226 -5.07 -6.40 -1.98
CA LEU A 226 -5.20 -6.75 -3.39
C LEU A 226 -5.14 -5.51 -4.30
N GLU A 227 -5.71 -4.38 -3.85
CA GLU A 227 -5.62 -3.08 -4.52
C GLU A 227 -4.17 -2.63 -4.64
N GLU A 228 -3.40 -2.67 -3.55
CA GLU A 228 -1.95 -2.41 -3.55
C GLU A 228 -1.23 -3.31 -4.56
N ALA A 229 -1.45 -4.63 -4.51
CA ALA A 229 -0.80 -5.57 -5.42
C ALA A 229 -1.14 -5.32 -6.91
N GLU A 230 -2.36 -4.86 -7.20
CA GLU A 230 -2.74 -4.46 -8.55
C GLU A 230 -2.10 -3.13 -8.96
N ASN A 231 -2.09 -2.13 -8.07
CA ASN A 231 -1.50 -0.84 -8.35
C ASN A 231 -0.02 -0.97 -8.75
N GLU A 232 0.76 -1.75 -8.00
CA GLU A 232 2.16 -2.09 -8.31
C GLU A 232 2.29 -2.80 -9.67
N ARG A 233 1.34 -3.68 -10.01
CA ARG A 233 1.31 -4.33 -11.34
C ARG A 233 1.05 -3.32 -12.45
N ILE A 234 0.26 -2.28 -12.24
CA ILE A 234 0.05 -1.22 -13.23
C ILE A 234 1.31 -0.37 -13.41
N HIS A 235 2.08 -0.12 -12.34
CA HIS A 235 3.38 0.55 -12.46
C HIS A 235 4.33 -0.26 -13.36
N LEU A 236 4.39 -1.58 -13.16
CA LEU A 236 5.14 -2.50 -14.02
C LEU A 236 4.68 -2.41 -15.49
N LEU A 237 3.39 -2.56 -15.75
CA LEU A 237 2.86 -2.56 -17.11
C LEU A 237 3.08 -1.22 -17.82
N THR A 238 3.01 -0.11 -17.07
CA THR A 238 3.38 1.23 -17.55
C THR A 238 4.84 1.27 -18.00
N ALA A 239 5.77 0.75 -17.19
CA ALA A 239 7.19 0.70 -17.55
C ALA A 239 7.46 -0.19 -18.79
N LEU A 240 6.67 -1.26 -18.98
CA LEU A 240 6.81 -2.14 -20.15
C LEU A 240 6.38 -1.49 -21.47
N GLN A 241 5.54 -0.44 -21.44
CA GLN A 241 5.24 0.37 -22.63
C GLN A 241 6.42 1.25 -23.06
N LEU A 242 7.38 1.53 -22.16
CA LEU A 242 8.62 2.23 -22.52
C LEU A 242 9.67 1.27 -23.10
N LYS A 243 9.80 0.07 -22.52
CA LYS A 243 10.82 -0.88 -22.96
C LYS A 243 10.52 -2.31 -22.57
N GLN A 244 10.61 -3.20 -23.57
CA GLN A 244 10.51 -4.63 -23.35
C GLN A 244 11.83 -5.23 -22.79
N PRO A 245 11.76 -6.06 -21.73
CA PRO A 245 12.94 -6.65 -21.10
C PRO A 245 13.51 -7.82 -21.93
N SER A 246 14.82 -8.04 -21.81
CA SER A 246 15.49 -9.18 -22.45
C SER A 246 15.17 -10.51 -21.77
N LEU A 247 15.43 -11.64 -22.45
CA LEU A 247 15.22 -12.98 -21.87
C LEU A 247 16.00 -13.21 -20.57
N LEU A 248 17.24 -12.72 -20.49
CA LEU A 248 18.04 -12.80 -19.28
C LEU A 248 17.39 -12.02 -18.12
N PHE A 249 16.90 -10.80 -18.40
CA PHE A 249 16.21 -9.99 -17.39
C PHE A 249 14.94 -10.70 -16.89
N ARG A 250 14.15 -11.27 -17.80
CA ARG A 250 12.95 -12.06 -17.46
C ARG A 250 13.30 -13.29 -16.61
N GLY A 251 14.41 -13.98 -16.93
CA GLY A 251 14.92 -15.08 -16.11
C GLY A 251 15.30 -14.64 -14.69
N CYS A 252 15.92 -13.47 -14.53
CA CYS A 252 16.21 -12.89 -13.21
C CYS A 252 14.93 -12.56 -12.43
N VAL A 253 13.90 -12.03 -13.08
CA VAL A 253 12.59 -11.76 -12.46
C VAL A 253 11.97 -13.05 -11.91
N VAL A 254 11.93 -14.13 -12.71
CA VAL A 254 11.40 -15.43 -12.27
C VAL A 254 12.15 -15.96 -11.05
N ALA A 255 13.49 -15.89 -11.06
CA ALA A 255 14.30 -16.33 -9.93
C ALA A 255 14.06 -15.48 -8.68
N ALA A 256 13.97 -14.15 -8.83
CA ALA A 256 13.70 -13.21 -7.74
C ALA A 256 12.31 -13.44 -7.14
N GLN A 257 11.27 -13.56 -7.98
CA GLN A 257 9.91 -13.85 -7.52
C GLN A 257 9.82 -15.21 -6.82
N GLY A 258 10.43 -16.26 -7.38
CA GLY A 258 10.44 -17.58 -6.74
C GLY A 258 11.03 -17.56 -5.33
N GLY A 259 12.18 -16.89 -5.15
CA GLY A 259 12.80 -16.71 -3.83
C GLY A 259 11.99 -15.79 -2.90
N PHE A 260 11.52 -14.66 -3.42
CA PHE A 260 10.86 -13.64 -2.61
C PHE A 260 9.46 -14.05 -2.16
N VAL A 261 8.66 -14.70 -3.01
CA VAL A 261 7.36 -15.25 -2.61
C VAL A 261 7.54 -16.26 -1.48
N ALA A 262 8.49 -17.19 -1.59
CA ALA A 262 8.76 -18.18 -0.54
C ALA A 262 9.20 -17.52 0.78
N PHE A 263 10.11 -16.55 0.70
CA PHE A 263 10.57 -15.77 1.84
C PHE A 263 9.41 -15.00 2.51
N PHE A 264 8.68 -14.20 1.73
CA PHE A 264 7.65 -13.30 2.25
C PHE A 264 6.46 -14.07 2.80
N ALA A 265 6.03 -15.16 2.14
CA ALA A 265 4.98 -16.03 2.66
C ALA A 265 5.36 -16.66 4.01
N THR A 266 6.61 -17.14 4.13
CA THR A 266 7.12 -17.69 5.39
C THR A 266 7.19 -16.62 6.47
N ALA A 267 7.72 -15.44 6.13
CA ALA A 267 7.80 -14.31 7.05
C ALA A 267 6.41 -13.85 7.52
N TYR A 268 5.42 -13.80 6.63
CA TYR A 268 4.06 -13.36 6.94
C TYR A 268 3.34 -14.34 7.87
N MET A 269 3.58 -15.65 7.71
CA MET A 269 3.07 -16.66 8.65
C MET A 269 3.69 -16.53 10.05
N ILE A 270 4.93 -16.05 10.16
CA ILE A 270 5.65 -15.88 11.43
C ILE A 270 5.29 -14.54 12.08
N SER A 271 5.29 -13.45 11.32
CA SER A 271 5.08 -12.09 11.80
C SER A 271 4.51 -11.19 10.69
N PRO A 272 3.18 -11.02 10.62
CA PRO A 272 2.55 -10.02 9.76
C PRO A 272 3.04 -8.60 10.07
N HIS A 273 3.31 -8.31 11.35
CA HIS A 273 3.88 -7.03 11.81
C HIS A 273 5.23 -6.74 11.14
N TYR A 274 6.15 -7.71 11.10
CA TYR A 274 7.42 -7.57 10.39
C TYR A 274 7.21 -7.29 8.91
N CYS A 275 6.31 -8.03 8.25
CA CYS A 275 6.05 -7.89 6.82
C CYS A 275 5.48 -6.51 6.47
N HIS A 276 4.47 -6.02 7.20
CA HIS A 276 3.93 -4.69 6.95
C HIS A 276 4.96 -3.59 7.24
N ARG A 277 5.79 -3.73 8.28
CA ARG A 277 6.87 -2.76 8.52
C ARG A 277 7.96 -2.82 7.45
N PHE A 278 8.26 -4.02 6.95
CA PHE A 278 9.18 -4.23 5.83
C PHE A 278 8.68 -3.50 4.58
N VAL A 279 7.41 -3.67 4.21
CA VAL A 279 6.80 -2.98 3.06
C VAL A 279 6.76 -1.47 3.31
N GLY A 280 6.33 -1.00 4.48
CA GLY A 280 6.33 0.43 4.81
C GLY A 280 7.71 1.10 4.66
N TYR A 281 8.79 0.39 5.01
CA TYR A 281 10.16 0.88 4.75
C TYR A 281 10.61 0.72 3.30
N LEU A 282 10.12 -0.28 2.57
CA LEU A 282 10.32 -0.43 1.13
C LEU A 282 9.74 0.79 0.41
N GLU A 283 8.54 1.22 0.77
CA GLU A 283 7.87 2.34 0.10
C GLU A 283 8.44 3.70 0.51
N GLU A 284 9.03 3.82 1.71
CA GLU A 284 9.90 4.98 2.00
C GLU A 284 11.06 5.09 0.99
N GLU A 285 11.68 3.96 0.64
CA GLU A 285 12.74 3.91 -0.36
C GLU A 285 12.22 4.11 -1.79
N ALA A 286 10.99 3.71 -2.10
CA ALA A 286 10.32 3.96 -3.37
C ALA A 286 10.04 5.46 -3.55
N VAL A 287 9.44 6.14 -2.56
CA VAL A 287 9.20 7.60 -2.60
C VAL A 287 10.52 8.38 -2.77
N ILE A 288 11.60 7.95 -2.10
CA ILE A 288 12.95 8.53 -2.32
C ILE A 288 13.40 8.32 -3.77
N THR A 289 13.21 7.12 -4.30
CA THR A 289 13.62 6.75 -5.66
C THR A 289 12.87 7.57 -6.70
N TYR A 290 11.55 7.67 -6.62
CA TYR A 290 10.76 8.47 -7.56
C TYR A 290 10.99 9.97 -7.41
N THR A 291 11.28 10.46 -6.20
CA THR A 291 11.73 11.84 -6.02
C THR A 291 13.06 12.11 -6.75
N LYS A 292 14.01 11.17 -6.74
CA LYS A 292 15.24 11.27 -7.53
C LYS A 292 14.97 11.18 -9.04
N CYS A 293 13.97 10.40 -9.46
CA CYS A 293 13.54 10.34 -10.86
C CYS A 293 13.05 11.70 -11.33
N LEU A 294 12.15 12.35 -10.57
CA LEU A 294 11.67 13.70 -10.87
C LEU A 294 12.82 14.73 -10.91
N GLN A 295 13.83 14.61 -10.05
CA GLN A 295 15.02 15.46 -10.10
C GLN A 295 15.85 15.25 -11.38
N ASP A 296 16.01 13.99 -11.82
CA ASP A 296 16.71 13.67 -13.07
C ASP A 296 15.90 14.07 -14.32
N ILE A 297 14.57 14.11 -14.22
CA ILE A 297 13.70 14.69 -15.26
C ILE A 297 13.89 16.20 -15.29
N GLU A 298 13.90 16.85 -14.12
CA GLU A 298 13.97 18.32 -14.04
C GLU A 298 15.33 18.86 -14.49
N HIS A 299 16.41 18.28 -13.99
CA HIS A 299 17.77 18.80 -14.12
C HIS A 299 18.79 17.81 -14.71
N GLY A 300 18.39 16.55 -14.93
CA GLY A 300 19.31 15.47 -15.34
C GLY A 300 19.10 15.00 -16.77
N ASN A 301 19.40 13.73 -17.01
CA ASN A 301 19.40 13.13 -18.34
C ASN A 301 18.01 12.63 -18.81
N LEU A 302 16.96 12.84 -18.01
CA LEU A 302 15.59 12.43 -18.35
C LEU A 302 14.70 13.61 -18.78
N GLN A 303 15.28 14.75 -19.17
CA GLN A 303 14.51 15.94 -19.57
C GLN A 303 13.50 15.68 -20.69
N HIS A 304 13.76 14.72 -21.58
CA HIS A 304 12.83 14.34 -22.64
C HIS A 304 11.49 13.78 -22.10
N TRP A 305 11.45 13.26 -20.86
CA TRP A 305 10.21 12.81 -20.19
C TRP A 305 9.26 13.97 -19.83
N LYS A 306 9.74 15.23 -19.83
CA LYS A 306 8.87 16.41 -19.71
C LYS A 306 7.97 16.63 -20.93
N THR A 307 8.34 16.05 -22.06
CA THR A 307 7.64 16.22 -23.35
C THR A 307 7.15 14.91 -23.94
N MET A 308 7.64 13.78 -23.43
CA MET A 308 7.18 12.45 -23.82
C MET A 308 5.76 12.25 -23.31
N ALA A 309 4.84 11.90 -24.21
CA ALA A 309 3.46 11.59 -23.85
C ALA A 309 3.40 10.43 -22.85
N ALA A 310 2.47 10.52 -21.90
CA ALA A 310 2.18 9.45 -20.97
C ALA A 310 1.73 8.17 -21.73
N PRO A 311 2.21 6.98 -21.32
CA PRO A 311 1.80 5.71 -21.90
C PRO A 311 0.29 5.51 -21.75
N GLU A 312 -0.33 4.84 -22.71
CA GLU A 312 -1.80 4.72 -22.77
C GLU A 312 -2.38 4.08 -21.51
N ILE A 313 -1.73 3.04 -21.01
CA ILE A 313 -2.18 2.33 -19.81
C ILE A 313 -2.18 3.24 -18.58
N ALA A 314 -1.18 4.12 -18.47
CA ALA A 314 -1.08 5.09 -17.39
C ALA A 314 -2.16 6.16 -17.50
N ARG A 315 -2.45 6.65 -18.71
CA ARG A 315 -3.51 7.64 -18.93
C ARG A 315 -4.88 7.09 -18.57
N GLN A 316 -5.16 5.85 -18.91
CA GLN A 316 -6.42 5.20 -18.58
C GLN A 316 -6.54 4.92 -17.08
N TYR A 317 -5.47 4.45 -16.44
CA TYR A 317 -5.48 4.11 -15.02
C TYR A 317 -5.65 5.36 -14.15
N TRP A 318 -4.71 6.31 -14.20
CA TRP A 318 -4.77 7.51 -13.36
C TRP A 318 -5.67 8.63 -13.93
N GLU A 319 -6.53 8.31 -14.90
CA GLU A 319 -7.43 9.26 -15.58
C GLU A 319 -6.74 10.55 -16.03
N LEU A 320 -5.52 10.43 -16.56
CA LEU A 320 -4.69 11.58 -16.91
C LEU A 320 -5.23 12.32 -18.12
N LYS A 321 -4.99 13.64 -18.15
CA LYS A 321 -5.34 14.49 -19.29
C LYS A 321 -4.65 14.00 -20.57
N PRO A 322 -5.23 14.23 -21.77
CA PRO A 322 -4.64 13.77 -23.03
C PRO A 322 -3.20 14.24 -23.28
N GLU A 323 -2.87 15.45 -22.79
CA GLU A 323 -1.56 16.10 -22.86
C GLU A 323 -0.58 15.70 -21.75
N ALA A 324 -0.96 14.78 -20.85
CA ALA A 324 -0.11 14.33 -19.76
C ALA A 324 1.19 13.68 -20.28
N THR A 325 2.24 13.85 -19.50
CA THR A 325 3.60 13.48 -19.84
C THR A 325 4.11 12.35 -18.95
N MET A 326 5.25 11.76 -19.30
CA MET A 326 5.93 10.81 -18.42
C MET A 326 6.28 11.41 -17.05
N GLN A 327 6.49 12.72 -16.94
CA GLN A 327 6.67 13.37 -15.65
C GLN A 327 5.43 13.23 -14.77
N ASP A 328 4.23 13.44 -15.33
CA ASP A 328 2.95 13.33 -14.59
C ASP A 328 2.71 11.89 -14.13
N VAL A 329 3.08 10.91 -14.96
CA VAL A 329 3.04 9.48 -14.59
C VAL A 329 3.94 9.20 -13.39
N ILE A 330 5.19 9.69 -13.40
CA ILE A 330 6.11 9.50 -12.27
C ILE A 330 5.62 10.22 -11.00
N MET A 331 4.90 11.34 -11.14
CA MET A 331 4.27 12.00 -9.98
C MET A 331 3.17 11.14 -9.35
N ASN A 332 2.33 10.50 -10.18
CA ASN A 332 1.26 9.60 -9.72
C ASN A 332 1.82 8.33 -9.07
N ILE A 333 2.78 7.67 -9.72
CA ILE A 333 3.48 6.50 -9.13
C ILE A 333 4.05 6.88 -7.76
N ARG A 334 4.77 8.01 -7.65
CA ARG A 334 5.30 8.47 -6.35
C ARG A 334 4.21 8.69 -5.29
N ALA A 335 3.02 9.10 -5.68
CA ALA A 335 1.91 9.32 -4.77
C ALA A 335 1.32 7.99 -4.28
N ASP A 336 1.13 7.03 -5.18
CA ASP A 336 0.75 5.65 -4.83
C ASP A 336 1.72 5.06 -3.80
N GLU A 337 3.02 5.18 -4.05
CA GLU A 337 4.07 4.71 -3.13
C GLU A 337 4.02 5.40 -1.76
N ALA A 338 3.71 6.69 -1.75
CA ALA A 338 3.55 7.44 -0.51
C ALA A 338 2.31 7.00 0.26
N HIS A 339 1.26 6.57 -0.44
CA HIS A 339 0.06 5.98 0.11
C HIS A 339 0.34 4.57 0.67
N HIS A 340 0.90 3.66 -0.12
CA HIS A 340 1.28 2.30 0.30
C HIS A 340 2.19 2.32 1.54
N ARG A 341 3.15 3.27 1.59
CA ARG A 341 3.97 3.53 2.78
C ARG A 341 3.14 3.77 4.03
N ILE A 342 2.16 4.67 3.94
CA ILE A 342 1.33 5.07 5.08
C ILE A 342 0.44 3.90 5.49
N VAL A 343 -0.22 3.26 4.52
CA VAL A 343 -1.07 2.08 4.77
C VAL A 343 -0.28 0.99 5.47
N ASN A 344 0.84 0.54 4.92
CA ASN A 344 1.62 -0.54 5.52
C ASN A 344 2.21 -0.16 6.88
N HIS A 345 2.64 1.09 7.10
CA HIS A 345 3.07 1.50 8.43
C HIS A 345 1.93 1.50 9.46
N THR A 346 0.71 1.84 9.04
CA THR A 346 -0.50 1.77 9.86
C THR A 346 -0.89 0.32 10.13
N LEU A 347 -1.01 -0.52 9.10
CA LEU A 347 -1.33 -1.95 9.21
C LEU A 347 -0.32 -2.69 10.10
N GLY A 348 0.97 -2.35 9.99
CA GLY A 348 2.01 -2.86 10.88
C GLY A 348 1.80 -2.46 12.35
N SER A 349 1.04 -1.42 12.65
CA SER A 349 0.79 -0.97 14.02
C SER A 349 -0.54 -1.48 14.61
N LEU A 350 -1.39 -2.09 13.78
CA LEU A 350 -2.69 -2.64 14.17
C LEU A 350 -2.58 -4.09 14.68
N LYS A 351 -3.56 -4.53 15.47
CA LYS A 351 -3.72 -5.95 15.80
C LYS A 351 -4.37 -6.70 14.64
N PRO A 352 -4.15 -8.03 14.53
CA PRO A 352 -4.66 -8.80 13.40
C PRO A 352 -6.18 -8.75 13.17
N ASP A 353 -6.94 -8.61 14.26
CA ASP A 353 -8.40 -8.56 14.27
C ASP A 353 -8.95 -7.12 14.34
N ASP A 354 -8.08 -6.09 14.36
CA ASP A 354 -8.53 -4.70 14.30
C ASP A 354 -9.06 -4.40 12.89
N TYR A 355 -9.95 -3.42 12.78
CA TYR A 355 -10.47 -2.98 11.49
C TYR A 355 -9.41 -2.23 10.69
N ASN A 356 -9.40 -2.47 9.39
CA ASN A 356 -8.66 -1.64 8.47
C ASN A 356 -9.30 -0.24 8.45
N PRO A 357 -8.57 0.84 8.81
CA PRO A 357 -9.12 2.19 8.74
C PRO A 357 -9.29 2.67 7.29
N TYR A 358 -8.60 2.06 6.32
CA TYR A 358 -8.70 2.43 4.91
C TYR A 358 -9.85 1.68 4.23
N LEU A 359 -10.64 2.42 3.49
CA LEU A 359 -11.72 1.92 2.66
C LEU A 359 -11.19 1.50 1.27
N PRO A 360 -11.94 0.73 0.47
CA PRO A 360 -11.57 0.37 -0.91
C PRO A 360 -11.43 1.60 -1.82
N GLY A 361 -10.29 1.76 -2.49
CA GLY A 361 -10.04 2.87 -3.43
C GLY A 361 -9.68 4.23 -2.81
N HIS A 362 -9.08 4.23 -1.62
CA HIS A 362 -8.68 5.43 -0.86
C HIS A 362 -7.18 5.67 -0.83
#